data_AF-A0A644WRQ2-F1
#
_entry.id   AF-A0A644WRQ2-F1
#
_cell.length_a   1.000
_cell.length_b   1.000
_cell.length_c   1.000
_cell.angle_alpha   90.00
_cell.angle_beta   90.00
_cell.angle_gamma   90.00
#
_symmetry.space_group_name_H-M   'P 1'
#
loop_
_entity.id
_entity.type
_entity.pdbx_description
1 polymer ?
#
loop_
_entity_poly.entity_id
_entity_poly.type
_entity_poly.pdbx_seq_one_letter_code
_entity_poly.pdbx_strand_id
1 'polypeptide(L)'
;MTYVPGNHDLLIDSESMQTVFPGIAEVRDVRGLGTYSPEGHPEIAIEHGHRYNFFCAPDPLSNREIAPGSILPPGYFFTRIATLSVVEGKPEPSKIRPAVTPNSLGESQDLEYLYWKIWDALMTELPIKEDFEEKIIRTNIDGFTETYAMSDVMPRQAKAGGRIDVNLFKGIQDTWDERQGLNGVDVKIPVREALVKSASAAGTDEQAVVQYFRNPASDKRIVIFGHSHESRMIPSETHDGKKALYVNSGTWIDRNATPTMTFVTVIPKDGERHVGLYQYAHDGTIGTLNTMAVPGF
;
A
#
# COMPACT_ATOMS: atom_id res chain seq x y z
N MET A 1 -22.52 -2.20 8.49
CA MET A 1 -21.37 -1.60 7.78
C MET A 1 -20.14 -1.90 8.61
N THR A 2 -19.07 -2.34 7.96
CA THR A 2 -17.83 -2.73 8.63
C THR A 2 -16.68 -1.92 8.02
N TYR A 3 -15.90 -1.27 8.87
CA TYR A 3 -14.71 -0.52 8.51
C TYR A 3 -13.47 -1.40 8.57
N VAL A 4 -12.61 -1.27 7.56
CA VAL A 4 -11.30 -1.93 7.47
C VAL A 4 -10.26 -0.84 7.20
N PRO A 5 -9.17 -0.74 7.99
CA PRO A 5 -8.15 0.27 7.76
C PRO A 5 -7.45 0.13 6.41
N GLY A 6 -7.12 1.27 5.81
CA GLY A 6 -6.23 1.41 4.66
C GLY A 6 -4.91 2.10 5.03
N ASN A 7 -4.10 2.40 4.02
CA ASN A 7 -2.80 3.05 4.20
C ASN A 7 -2.90 4.54 4.56
N HIS A 8 -4.03 5.21 4.29
CA HIS A 8 -4.17 6.64 4.54
C HIS A 8 -4.76 6.96 5.92
N ASP A 9 -5.33 5.96 6.58
CA ASP A 9 -6.02 6.03 7.86
C ASP A 9 -5.49 5.00 8.87
N LEU A 10 -4.26 4.51 8.64
CA LEU A 10 -3.59 3.48 9.45
C LEU A 10 -3.49 3.83 10.95
N LEU A 11 -3.57 5.12 11.30
CA LEU A 11 -3.49 5.63 12.67
C LEU A 11 -4.85 5.91 13.32
N ILE A 12 -5.94 5.85 12.56
CA ILE A 12 -7.27 6.09 13.12
C ILE A 12 -7.57 4.98 14.12
N ASP A 13 -7.80 5.37 15.37
CA ASP A 13 -8.19 4.48 16.46
C ASP A 13 -9.72 4.32 16.54
N SER A 14 -10.15 3.35 17.35
CA SER A 14 -11.57 3.08 17.53
C SER A 14 -12.30 4.21 18.23
N GLU A 15 -11.65 4.98 19.11
CA GLU A 15 -12.30 6.13 19.76
C GLU A 15 -12.68 7.21 18.73
N SER A 16 -11.74 7.57 17.85
CA SER A 16 -11.99 8.47 16.73
C SER A 16 -13.08 7.94 15.82
N MET A 17 -13.08 6.62 15.57
CA MET A 17 -14.05 6.01 14.67
C MET A 17 -15.46 5.95 15.24
N GLN A 18 -15.62 5.62 16.52
CA GLN A 18 -16.90 5.67 17.21
C GLN A 18 -17.40 7.10 17.40
N THR A 19 -16.51 8.09 17.45
CA THR A 19 -16.90 9.52 17.50
C THR A 19 -17.53 9.97 16.19
N VAL A 20 -16.96 9.58 15.05
CA VAL A 20 -17.46 10.01 13.73
C VAL A 20 -18.62 9.11 13.24
N PHE A 21 -18.54 7.81 13.50
CA PHE A 21 -19.54 6.82 13.09
C PHE A 21 -19.95 5.92 14.27
N PRO A 22 -20.79 6.40 15.19
CA PRO A 22 -21.22 5.63 16.36
C PRO A 22 -21.84 4.27 15.96
N GLY A 23 -21.33 3.19 16.55
CA GLY A 23 -21.83 1.82 16.32
C GLY A 23 -21.31 1.15 15.05
N ILE A 24 -20.37 1.75 14.32
CA ILE A 24 -19.72 1.08 13.19
C ILE A 24 -18.91 -0.12 13.69
N ALA A 25 -19.02 -1.25 12.99
CA ALA A 25 -18.14 -2.39 13.24
C ALA A 25 -16.77 -2.12 12.63
N GLU A 26 -15.70 -2.57 13.28
CA GLU A 26 -14.33 -2.42 12.81
C GLU A 26 -13.66 -3.79 12.75
N VAL A 27 -12.86 -4.03 11.71
CA VAL A 27 -12.03 -5.23 11.59
C VAL A 27 -10.57 -4.82 11.52
N ARG A 28 -9.83 -5.22 12.56
CA ARG A 28 -8.41 -4.92 12.72
C ARG A 28 -7.70 -6.17 13.23
N ASP A 29 -6.69 -6.63 12.51
CA ASP A 29 -5.87 -7.78 12.93
C ASP A 29 -4.51 -7.33 13.51
N VAL A 30 -3.92 -6.31 12.90
CA VAL A 30 -2.72 -5.60 13.34
C VAL A 30 -3.02 -4.10 13.30
N ARG A 31 -2.35 -3.30 14.13
CA ARG A 31 -2.55 -1.83 14.13
C ARG A 31 -2.31 -1.27 12.72
N GLY A 32 -3.32 -0.60 12.16
CA GLY A 32 -3.28 -0.03 10.81
C GLY A 32 -3.58 -1.02 9.68
N LEU A 33 -4.03 -2.24 10.01
CA LEU A 33 -4.34 -3.31 9.06
C LEU A 33 -5.63 -4.02 9.45
N GLY A 34 -6.22 -4.72 8.48
CA GLY A 34 -7.40 -5.55 8.70
C GLY A 34 -7.77 -6.34 7.45
N THR A 35 -8.25 -7.57 7.66
CA THR A 35 -8.85 -8.39 6.62
C THR A 35 -10.23 -8.86 7.07
N TYR A 36 -11.27 -8.43 6.35
CA TYR A 36 -12.66 -8.75 6.65
C TYR A 36 -13.16 -9.94 5.82
N SER A 37 -13.73 -10.92 6.51
CA SER A 37 -14.57 -11.97 5.92
C SER A 37 -16.02 -11.77 6.41
N PRO A 38 -17.01 -11.62 5.51
CA PRO A 38 -18.40 -11.48 5.92
C PRO A 38 -18.92 -12.71 6.69
N GLU A 39 -19.84 -12.48 7.62
CA GLU A 39 -20.48 -13.55 8.38
C GLU A 39 -21.16 -14.56 7.44
N GLY A 40 -20.92 -15.85 7.67
CA GLY A 40 -21.40 -16.94 6.81
C GLY A 40 -20.64 -17.08 5.47
N HIS A 41 -19.64 -16.23 5.22
CA HIS A 41 -18.84 -16.24 3.99
C HIS A 41 -17.32 -16.15 4.27
N PRO A 42 -16.76 -17.09 5.07
CA PRO A 42 -15.33 -17.10 5.39
C PRO A 42 -14.43 -17.23 4.16
N GLU A 43 -14.92 -17.71 3.03
CA GLU A 43 -14.19 -17.84 1.76
C GLU A 43 -13.83 -16.50 1.09
N ILE A 44 -14.36 -15.38 1.59
CA ILE A 44 -14.16 -14.04 1.02
C ILE A 44 -13.18 -13.29 1.92
N ALA A 45 -12.15 -12.69 1.33
CA ALA A 45 -11.26 -11.75 2.00
C ALA A 45 -11.41 -10.35 1.38
N ILE A 46 -11.64 -9.36 2.23
CA ILE A 46 -11.73 -7.95 1.85
C ILE A 46 -10.71 -7.18 2.69
N GLU A 47 -9.70 -6.61 2.06
CA GLU A 47 -8.72 -5.76 2.73
C GLU A 47 -8.29 -4.63 1.79
N HIS A 48 -7.56 -3.65 2.30
CA HIS A 48 -7.08 -2.57 1.46
C HIS A 48 -5.95 -3.03 0.51
N GLY A 49 -5.04 -3.88 0.99
CA GLY A 49 -3.92 -4.46 0.21
C GLY A 49 -2.55 -3.82 0.48
N HIS A 50 -2.48 -2.74 1.27
CA HIS A 50 -1.22 -2.08 1.62
C HIS A 50 -0.30 -2.89 2.52
N ARG A 51 -0.82 -3.95 3.16
CA ARG A 51 -0.06 -4.92 3.98
C ARG A 51 1.22 -5.40 3.29
N TYR A 52 1.13 -5.58 1.97
CA TYR A 52 2.17 -6.18 1.15
C TYR A 52 3.07 -5.16 0.44
N ASN A 53 2.75 -3.87 0.53
CA ASN A 53 3.47 -2.82 -0.18
C ASN A 53 4.63 -2.31 0.67
N PHE A 54 5.85 -2.34 0.13
CA PHE A 54 7.06 -1.93 0.87
C PHE A 54 7.00 -0.50 1.44
N PHE A 55 6.42 0.44 0.69
CA PHE A 55 6.32 1.84 1.09
C PHE A 55 5.12 2.12 2.00
N CYS A 56 4.07 1.28 1.95
CA CYS A 56 2.78 1.60 2.57
C CYS A 56 2.38 0.66 3.73
N ALA A 57 3.00 -0.51 3.87
CA ALA A 57 2.75 -1.40 5.00
C ALA A 57 3.16 -0.71 6.32
N PRO A 58 2.55 -0.98 7.48
CA PRO A 58 3.02 -0.43 8.75
C PRO A 58 4.50 -0.73 9.02
N ASP A 59 5.25 0.21 9.61
CA ASP A 59 6.67 0.05 9.97
C ASP A 59 6.93 0.47 11.43
N PRO A 60 6.85 -0.49 12.38
CA PRO A 60 7.20 -0.23 13.77
C PRO A 60 8.69 -0.28 14.09
N LEU A 61 9.55 -0.58 13.10
CA LEU A 61 10.94 -0.97 13.35
C LEU A 61 11.91 0.17 13.11
N SER A 62 11.81 0.82 11.94
CA SER A 62 12.94 1.61 11.42
C SER A 62 13.20 2.90 12.19
N ASN A 63 12.16 3.53 12.74
CA ASN A 63 12.26 4.83 13.42
C ASN A 63 11.95 4.75 14.93
N ARG A 64 11.96 3.55 15.52
CA ARG A 64 11.53 3.32 16.91
C ARG A 64 12.29 4.15 17.96
N GLU A 65 13.55 4.49 17.68
CA GLU A 65 14.39 5.28 18.60
C GLU A 65 14.01 6.76 18.65
N ILE A 66 13.47 7.30 17.56
CA ILE A 66 13.10 8.73 17.45
C ILE A 66 11.59 8.95 17.56
N ALA A 67 10.78 7.94 17.22
CA ALA A 67 9.33 7.95 17.30
C ALA A 67 8.84 6.60 17.89
N PRO A 68 9.03 6.36 19.21
CA PRO A 68 8.65 5.11 19.84
C PRO A 68 7.16 4.80 19.66
N GLY A 69 6.86 3.57 19.24
CA GLY A 69 5.48 3.12 19.00
C GLY A 69 4.87 3.62 17.69
N SER A 70 5.62 4.35 16.87
CA SER A 70 5.16 4.70 15.52
C SER A 70 4.96 3.44 14.67
N ILE A 71 4.05 3.52 13.70
CA ILE A 71 3.91 2.57 12.61
C ILE A 71 3.90 3.25 11.23
N LEU A 72 4.18 4.55 11.17
CA LEU A 72 4.16 5.31 9.92
C LEU A 72 5.26 4.87 8.96
N PRO A 73 4.91 4.45 7.73
CA PRO A 73 5.90 4.00 6.77
C PRO A 73 6.37 5.14 5.85
N PRO A 74 7.37 4.91 4.98
CA PRO A 74 7.87 5.93 4.05
C PRO A 74 6.79 6.56 3.18
N GLY A 75 5.73 5.81 2.85
CA GLY A 75 4.58 6.28 2.08
C GLY A 75 3.86 7.47 2.70
N TYR A 76 3.85 7.61 4.03
CA TYR A 76 3.31 8.81 4.69
C TYR A 76 4.08 10.07 4.29
N PHE A 77 5.41 10.00 4.36
CA PHE A 77 6.31 11.11 4.04
C PHE A 77 6.27 11.43 2.55
N PHE A 78 6.27 10.39 1.70
CA PHE A 78 6.06 10.53 0.26
C PHE A 78 4.77 11.27 -0.06
N THR A 79 3.65 10.90 0.57
CA THR A 79 2.33 11.51 0.28
C THR A 79 2.32 13.02 0.56
N ARG A 80 3.07 13.49 1.57
CA ARG A 80 3.22 14.93 1.85
C ARG A 80 3.93 15.65 0.72
N ILE A 81 5.02 15.08 0.20
CA ILE A 81 5.77 15.62 -0.94
C ILE A 81 4.92 15.57 -2.22
N ALA A 82 4.27 14.44 -2.48
CA ALA A 82 3.39 14.25 -3.64
C ALA A 82 2.24 15.25 -3.67
N THR A 83 1.60 15.48 -2.52
CA THR A 83 0.50 16.45 -2.39
C THR A 83 1.01 17.86 -2.68
N LEU A 84 2.17 18.22 -2.14
CA LEU A 84 2.80 19.51 -2.42
C LEU A 84 3.08 19.67 -3.91
N SER A 85 3.69 18.67 -4.55
CA SER A 85 3.93 18.67 -6.01
C SER A 85 2.67 18.97 -6.82
N VAL A 86 1.55 18.32 -6.48
CA VAL A 86 0.27 18.55 -7.15
C VAL A 86 -0.26 19.97 -6.91
N VAL A 87 -0.20 20.47 -5.67
CA VAL A 87 -0.63 21.83 -5.31
C VAL A 87 0.23 22.88 -6.02
N GLU A 88 1.51 22.63 -6.20
CA GLU A 88 2.44 23.51 -6.89
C GLU A 88 2.37 23.45 -8.41
N GLY A 89 1.61 22.50 -8.97
CA GLY A 89 1.45 22.31 -10.41
C GLY A 89 2.60 21.56 -11.08
N LYS A 90 3.26 20.64 -10.36
CA LYS A 90 4.40 19.84 -10.83
C LYS A 90 5.53 20.72 -11.42
N PRO A 91 6.12 21.61 -10.60
CA PRO A 91 7.15 22.54 -11.05
C PRO A 91 8.44 21.83 -11.44
N GLU A 92 9.29 22.50 -12.20
CA GLU A 92 10.67 22.05 -12.35
C GLU A 92 11.42 22.17 -11.01
N PRO A 93 12.21 21.16 -10.59
CA PRO A 93 13.01 21.24 -9.38
C PRO A 93 13.95 22.45 -9.40
N SER A 94 14.02 23.19 -8.29
CA SER A 94 14.91 24.35 -8.18
C SER A 94 16.40 23.99 -8.19
N LYS A 95 16.73 22.75 -7.82
CA LYS A 95 18.09 22.18 -7.86
C LYS A 95 18.06 20.71 -8.23
N ILE A 96 19.18 20.25 -8.77
CA ILE A 96 19.42 18.83 -9.03
C ILE A 96 19.60 18.11 -7.69
N ARG A 97 18.84 17.04 -7.48
CA ARG A 97 18.98 16.17 -6.31
C ARG A 97 20.30 15.40 -6.34
N PRO A 98 20.91 15.08 -5.18
CA PRO A 98 22.12 14.27 -5.14
C PRO A 98 21.92 12.91 -5.81
N ALA A 99 22.76 12.60 -6.80
CA ALA A 99 22.76 11.29 -7.43
C ALA A 99 23.43 10.25 -6.51
N VAL A 100 22.89 9.04 -6.51
CA VAL A 100 23.50 7.86 -5.88
C VAL A 100 24.03 6.95 -6.97
N THR A 101 25.20 6.38 -6.74
CA THR A 101 25.86 5.44 -7.66
C THR A 101 25.99 4.07 -6.98
N PRO A 102 25.82 2.95 -7.70
CA PRO A 102 26.03 1.62 -7.11
C PRO A 102 27.42 1.49 -6.48
N ASN A 103 27.51 0.67 -5.42
CA ASN A 103 28.78 0.30 -4.81
C ASN A 103 28.90 -1.23 -4.73
N SER A 104 29.98 -1.74 -4.12
CA SER A 104 30.20 -3.19 -3.97
C SER A 104 30.29 -3.62 -2.50
N LEU A 105 29.54 -2.94 -1.63
CA LEU A 105 29.58 -3.14 -0.17
C LEU A 105 28.60 -4.22 0.32
N GLY A 106 27.94 -4.94 -0.60
CA GLY A 106 27.07 -6.09 -0.30
C GLY A 106 25.59 -5.85 -0.59
N GLU A 107 24.80 -6.91 -0.44
CA GLU A 107 23.39 -6.94 -0.88
C GLU A 107 22.53 -5.84 -0.23
N SER A 108 22.72 -5.54 1.05
CA SER A 108 22.00 -4.47 1.73
C SER A 108 22.19 -3.12 1.03
N GLN A 109 23.39 -2.83 0.52
CA GLN A 109 23.67 -1.60 -0.20
C GLN A 109 23.15 -1.62 -1.64
N ASP A 110 23.07 -2.79 -2.28
CA ASP A 110 22.38 -2.94 -3.56
C ASP A 110 20.88 -2.68 -3.44
N LEU A 111 20.27 -3.12 -2.32
CA LEU A 111 18.86 -2.90 -2.01
C LEU A 111 18.59 -1.45 -1.61
N GLU A 112 19.49 -0.81 -0.84
CA GLU A 112 19.41 0.63 -0.54
C GLU A 112 19.53 1.48 -1.82
N TYR A 113 20.38 1.08 -2.77
CA TYR A 113 20.45 1.72 -4.09
C TYR A 113 19.15 1.56 -4.87
N LEU A 114 18.53 0.38 -4.81
CA LEU A 114 17.23 0.15 -5.43
C LEU A 114 16.15 1.02 -4.78
N TYR A 115 16.14 1.14 -3.45
CA TYR A 115 15.23 2.01 -2.71
C TYR A 115 15.39 3.49 -3.12
N TRP A 116 16.63 3.97 -3.25
CA TRP A 116 16.92 5.29 -3.81
C TRP A 116 16.35 5.48 -5.22
N LYS A 117 16.52 4.50 -6.12
CA LYS A 117 16.00 4.60 -7.49
C LYS A 117 14.49 4.77 -7.53
N ILE A 118 13.76 4.08 -6.65
CA ILE A 118 12.30 4.24 -6.55
C ILE A 118 11.95 5.65 -6.07
N TRP A 119 12.60 6.14 -5.00
CA TRP A 119 12.42 7.52 -4.55
C TRP A 119 12.75 8.55 -5.64
N ASP A 120 13.86 8.40 -6.35
CA ASP A 120 14.28 9.34 -7.39
C ASP A 120 13.31 9.35 -8.58
N ALA A 121 12.77 8.19 -8.96
CA ALA A 121 11.72 8.08 -9.96
C ALA A 121 10.44 8.82 -9.50
N LEU A 122 10.00 8.59 -8.25
CA LEU A 122 8.83 9.27 -7.68
C LEU A 122 9.02 10.79 -7.60
N MET A 123 10.20 11.27 -7.20
CA MET A 123 10.49 12.72 -7.14
C MET A 123 10.74 13.35 -8.52
N THR A 124 10.92 12.54 -9.56
CA THR A 124 10.94 13.00 -10.95
C THR A 124 9.53 13.11 -11.51
N GLU A 125 8.63 12.20 -11.15
CA GLU A 125 7.23 12.24 -11.54
C GLU A 125 6.42 13.30 -10.78
N LEU A 126 6.78 13.54 -9.53
CA LEU A 126 6.13 14.47 -8.60
C LEU A 126 7.16 15.44 -8.01
N PRO A 127 7.74 16.33 -8.84
CA PRO A 127 8.72 17.32 -8.40
C PRO A 127 8.10 18.44 -7.57
N ILE A 128 8.90 19.09 -6.74
CA ILE A 128 8.52 20.25 -5.91
C ILE A 128 9.54 21.38 -6.06
N LYS A 129 9.18 22.62 -5.69
CA LYS A 129 10.11 23.77 -5.76
C LYS A 129 11.17 23.75 -4.67
N GLU A 130 10.84 23.18 -3.52
CA GLU A 130 11.66 23.23 -2.32
C GLU A 130 12.96 22.44 -2.46
N ASP A 131 13.98 22.90 -1.72
CA ASP A 131 15.31 22.30 -1.77
C ASP A 131 15.28 20.89 -1.14
N PHE A 132 16.22 20.03 -1.58
CA PHE A 132 16.40 18.69 -1.02
C PHE A 132 16.63 18.69 0.51
N GLU A 133 17.29 19.73 1.02
CA GLU A 133 17.56 19.90 2.45
C GLU A 133 16.50 20.77 3.17
N GLU A 134 15.50 21.28 2.44
CA GLU A 134 14.48 22.15 3.02
C GLU A 134 13.46 21.35 3.84
N LYS A 135 13.26 21.78 5.09
CA LYS A 135 12.36 21.14 6.04
C LYS A 135 10.91 21.52 5.79
N ILE A 136 10.23 20.73 4.95
CA ILE A 136 8.84 20.96 4.53
C ILE A 136 7.84 19.96 5.13
N ILE A 137 8.31 18.81 5.60
CA ILE A 137 7.45 17.73 6.10
C ILE A 137 7.24 17.92 7.60
N ARG A 138 6.20 18.69 7.94
CA ARG A 138 5.79 18.90 9.34
C ARG A 138 5.10 17.64 9.87
N THR A 139 5.59 17.13 11.01
CA THR A 139 4.99 15.97 11.70
C THR A 139 4.18 16.40 12.93
N ASN A 140 4.53 15.94 14.13
CA ASN A 140 3.70 15.94 15.34
C ASN A 140 2.55 14.92 15.28
N ILE A 141 2.86 13.73 14.78
CA ILE A 141 1.94 12.61 14.65
C ILE A 141 2.68 11.29 14.89
N ASP A 142 2.02 10.37 15.60
CA ASP A 142 2.50 9.00 15.82
C ASP A 142 3.94 8.93 16.36
N GLY A 143 4.26 9.78 17.32
CA GLY A 143 5.57 9.84 17.97
C GLY A 143 6.62 10.71 17.26
N PHE A 144 6.44 11.05 15.99
CA PHE A 144 7.32 12.00 15.30
C PHE A 144 7.03 13.43 15.75
N THR A 145 8.05 14.18 16.20
CA THR A 145 7.92 15.56 16.72
C THR A 145 8.55 16.63 15.82
N GLU A 146 9.45 16.23 14.91
CA GLU A 146 10.28 17.16 14.15
C GLU A 146 9.66 17.59 12.81
N THR A 147 10.31 18.55 12.15
CA THR A 147 10.08 18.82 10.72
C THR A 147 11.24 18.25 9.91
N TYR A 148 10.89 17.47 8.88
CA TYR A 148 11.85 16.74 8.04
C TYR A 148 11.93 17.30 6.62
N ALA A 149 13.04 17.01 5.96
CA ALA A 149 13.32 17.33 4.56
C ALA A 149 13.24 16.09 3.67
N MET A 150 13.32 16.27 2.34
CA MET A 150 13.47 15.14 1.41
C MET A 150 14.75 14.34 1.70
N SER A 151 15.82 15.03 2.07
CA SER A 151 17.11 14.43 2.45
C SER A 151 17.06 13.53 3.68
N ASP A 152 16.01 13.63 4.50
CA ASP A 152 15.81 12.76 5.65
C ASP A 152 15.25 11.39 5.25
N VAL A 153 14.44 11.32 4.18
CA VAL A 153 13.73 10.08 3.77
C VAL A 153 14.30 9.43 2.51
N MET A 154 15.08 10.18 1.73
CA MET A 154 15.72 9.67 0.51
C MET A 154 17.17 9.25 0.80
N PRO A 155 17.61 8.05 0.38
CA PRO A 155 18.99 7.64 0.55
C PRO A 155 19.96 8.54 -0.21
N ARG A 156 21.17 8.72 0.33
CA ARG A 156 22.21 9.60 -0.19
C ARG A 156 23.59 9.00 -0.02
N GLN A 157 24.56 9.56 -0.73
CA GLN A 157 25.97 9.19 -0.62
C GLN A 157 26.84 10.42 -0.40
N ALA A 158 27.79 10.34 0.54
CA ALA A 158 28.77 11.40 0.76
C ALA A 158 29.78 11.50 -0.40
N LYS A 159 30.07 10.37 -1.06
CA LYS A 159 30.96 10.26 -2.23
C LYS A 159 30.40 9.19 -3.16
N ALA A 160 30.52 9.40 -4.48
CA ALA A 160 30.16 8.40 -5.48
C ALA A 160 30.87 7.06 -5.20
N GLY A 161 30.15 5.95 -5.33
CA GLY A 161 30.58 4.59 -5.00
C GLY A 161 30.78 4.32 -3.50
N GLY A 162 30.51 5.30 -2.63
CA GLY A 162 30.59 5.16 -1.19
C GLY A 162 29.35 4.50 -0.58
N ARG A 163 29.33 4.43 0.76
CA ARG A 163 28.17 3.93 1.51
C ARG A 163 26.95 4.82 1.26
N ILE A 164 25.83 4.17 0.94
CA ILE A 164 24.50 4.77 0.86
C ILE A 164 23.91 4.79 2.27
N ASP A 165 23.42 5.94 2.69
CA ASP A 165 22.82 6.15 4.00
C ASP A 165 21.56 7.01 3.91
N VAL A 166 20.68 6.88 4.89
CA VAL A 166 19.44 7.65 5.00
C VAL A 166 19.18 7.95 6.48
N ASN A 167 18.54 9.07 6.80
CA ASN A 167 18.34 9.48 8.20
C ASN A 167 17.14 8.73 8.80
N LEU A 168 15.99 8.79 8.14
CA LEU A 168 14.77 8.06 8.48
C LEU A 168 14.71 6.74 7.71
N PHE A 169 14.11 5.72 8.32
CA PHE A 169 13.95 4.40 7.70
C PHE A 169 15.29 3.70 7.39
N LYS A 170 16.32 4.02 8.17
CA LYS A 170 17.66 3.45 8.00
C LYS A 170 17.64 1.94 8.18
N GLY A 171 18.05 1.20 7.14
CA GLY A 171 18.05 -0.26 7.15
C GLY A 171 16.66 -0.90 7.01
N ILE A 172 15.67 -0.17 6.47
CA ILE A 172 14.31 -0.69 6.24
C ILE A 172 14.28 -1.94 5.35
N GLN A 173 15.23 -2.06 4.42
CA GLN A 173 15.43 -3.26 3.59
C GLN A 173 15.93 -4.46 4.40
N ASP A 174 16.73 -4.24 5.44
CA ASP A 174 17.34 -5.31 6.23
C ASP A 174 16.34 -5.90 7.24
N THR A 175 15.28 -5.16 7.56
CA THR A 175 14.25 -5.54 8.54
C THR A 175 12.93 -5.98 7.90
N TRP A 176 12.88 -6.10 6.57
CA TRP A 176 11.64 -6.41 5.84
C TRP A 176 10.99 -7.73 6.28
N ASP A 177 11.78 -8.77 6.54
CA ASP A 177 11.28 -10.05 7.03
C ASP A 177 10.63 -9.95 8.43
N GLU A 178 11.23 -9.17 9.33
CA GLU A 178 10.67 -8.92 10.66
C GLU A 178 9.38 -8.09 10.56
N ARG A 179 9.39 -7.05 9.72
CA ARG A 179 8.23 -6.19 9.45
C ARG A 179 7.05 -6.97 8.86
N GLN A 180 7.31 -7.90 7.95
CA GLN A 180 6.29 -8.81 7.40
C GLN A 180 5.66 -9.69 8.49
N GLY A 181 6.48 -10.24 9.40
CA GLY A 181 5.99 -11.02 10.53
C GLY A 181 5.08 -10.19 11.46
N LEU A 182 5.47 -8.95 11.77
CA LEU A 182 4.67 -8.03 12.57
C LEU A 182 3.36 -7.62 11.89
N ASN A 183 3.36 -7.57 10.56
CA ASN A 183 2.20 -7.23 9.74
C ASN A 183 1.34 -8.44 9.35
N GLY A 184 1.63 -9.65 9.85
CA GLY A 184 0.83 -10.84 9.56
C GLY A 184 0.83 -11.25 8.09
N VAL A 185 1.97 -11.13 7.40
CA VAL A 185 2.14 -11.65 6.03
C VAL A 185 2.44 -13.14 6.09
N ASP A 186 1.55 -13.98 5.57
CA ASP A 186 1.65 -15.43 5.64
C ASP A 186 2.77 -16.00 4.76
N VAL A 187 2.88 -15.48 3.52
CA VAL A 187 3.91 -15.91 2.56
C VAL A 187 4.88 -14.77 2.35
N LYS A 188 6.12 -14.93 2.84
CA LYS A 188 7.16 -13.90 2.76
C LYS A 188 7.43 -13.46 1.32
N ILE A 189 7.40 -12.15 1.12
CA ILE A 189 7.74 -11.45 -0.12
C ILE A 189 9.23 -11.07 -0.04
N PRO A 190 10.07 -11.52 -0.99
CA PRO A 190 11.47 -11.09 -1.04
C PRO A 190 11.60 -9.57 -1.12
N VAL A 191 12.52 -8.98 -0.33
CA VAL A 191 12.68 -7.52 -0.24
C VAL A 191 12.91 -6.83 -1.60
N ARG A 192 13.73 -7.44 -2.47
CA ARG A 192 13.96 -6.93 -3.83
C ARG A 192 12.68 -6.85 -4.65
N GLU A 193 11.82 -7.85 -4.52
CA GLU A 193 10.54 -7.91 -5.21
C GLU A 193 9.58 -6.85 -4.65
N ALA A 194 9.48 -6.75 -3.32
CA ALA A 194 8.66 -5.74 -2.65
C ALA A 194 9.05 -4.30 -3.04
N LEU A 195 10.35 -4.02 -3.17
CA LEU A 195 10.88 -2.74 -3.63
C LEU A 195 10.54 -2.45 -5.10
N VAL A 196 10.81 -3.38 -6.02
CA VAL A 196 10.54 -3.16 -7.46
C VAL A 196 9.04 -3.00 -7.74
N LYS A 197 8.21 -3.71 -6.99
CA LYS A 197 6.76 -3.73 -7.19
C LYS A 197 6.00 -2.69 -6.37
N SER A 198 6.67 -1.86 -5.57
CA SER A 198 6.01 -0.93 -4.64
C SER A 198 5.13 0.13 -5.32
N ALA A 199 5.41 0.46 -6.59
CA ALA A 199 4.61 1.36 -7.41
C ALA A 199 3.77 0.62 -8.48
N SER A 200 3.66 -0.70 -8.40
CA SER A 200 2.98 -1.53 -9.40
C SER A 200 1.62 -2.01 -8.90
N ALA A 201 0.55 -1.65 -9.62
CA ALA A 201 -0.78 -2.20 -9.39
C ALA A 201 -0.78 -3.74 -9.51
N ALA A 202 -0.14 -4.28 -10.56
CA ALA A 202 -0.01 -5.72 -10.77
C ALA A 202 0.73 -6.39 -9.60
N GLY A 203 1.75 -5.74 -9.04
CA GLY A 203 2.44 -6.26 -7.86
C GLY A 203 1.57 -6.40 -6.62
N THR A 204 0.57 -5.51 -6.45
CA THR A 204 -0.46 -5.63 -5.41
C THR A 204 -1.46 -6.74 -5.75
N ASP A 205 -1.93 -6.79 -7.01
CA ASP A 205 -2.87 -7.81 -7.48
C ASP A 205 -2.33 -9.24 -7.28
N GLU A 206 -1.04 -9.44 -7.56
CA GLU A 206 -0.35 -10.73 -7.39
C GLU A 206 -0.40 -11.24 -5.95
N GLN A 207 -0.57 -10.38 -4.95
CA GLN A 207 -0.67 -10.80 -3.56
C GLN A 207 -1.98 -11.53 -3.26
N ALA A 208 -3.04 -11.27 -4.02
CA ALA A 208 -4.23 -12.12 -3.96
C ALA A 208 -3.91 -13.57 -4.37
N VAL A 209 -3.02 -13.75 -5.34
CA VAL A 209 -2.58 -15.08 -5.79
C VAL A 209 -1.65 -15.71 -4.76
N VAL A 210 -0.62 -14.99 -4.32
CA VAL A 210 0.44 -15.54 -3.44
C VAL A 210 -0.08 -15.81 -2.03
N GLN A 211 -0.75 -14.84 -1.42
CA GLN A 211 -1.13 -14.88 0.00
C GLN A 211 -2.38 -15.72 0.24
N TYR A 212 -3.29 -15.78 -0.75
CA TYR A 212 -4.58 -16.42 -0.60
C TYR A 212 -4.79 -17.62 -1.52
N PHE A 213 -4.72 -17.45 -2.83
CA PHE A 213 -5.14 -18.52 -3.73
C PHE A 213 -4.14 -19.68 -3.77
N ARG A 214 -2.84 -19.40 -3.90
CA ARG A 214 -1.78 -20.41 -3.96
C ARG A 214 -1.19 -20.78 -2.60
N ASN A 215 -1.59 -20.09 -1.53
CA ASN A 215 -1.25 -20.45 -0.17
C ASN A 215 -2.09 -21.65 0.31
N PRO A 216 -1.48 -22.82 0.59
CA PRO A 216 -2.22 -23.99 1.07
C PRO A 216 -2.88 -23.80 2.44
N ALA A 217 -2.47 -22.79 3.22
CA ALA A 217 -3.07 -22.45 4.50
C ALA A 217 -4.33 -21.56 4.38
N SER A 218 -4.63 -21.06 3.18
CA SER A 218 -5.79 -20.21 2.92
C SER A 218 -6.90 -20.97 2.22
N ASP A 219 -8.14 -20.75 2.66
CA ASP A 219 -9.38 -21.25 2.07
C ASP A 219 -10.10 -20.19 1.23
N LYS A 220 -9.50 -19.01 1.05
CA LYS A 220 -10.14 -17.89 0.35
C LYS A 220 -10.25 -18.16 -1.15
N ARG A 221 -11.40 -17.83 -1.71
CA ARG A 221 -11.72 -17.99 -3.14
C ARG A 221 -12.11 -16.68 -3.82
N ILE A 222 -12.51 -15.67 -3.05
CA ILE A 222 -12.77 -14.32 -3.56
C ILE A 222 -11.93 -13.37 -2.72
N VAL A 223 -11.03 -12.62 -3.36
CA VAL A 223 -10.19 -11.62 -2.69
C VAL A 223 -10.48 -10.26 -3.32
N ILE A 224 -10.80 -9.30 -2.47
CA ILE A 224 -11.13 -7.93 -2.88
C ILE A 224 -10.11 -6.99 -2.25
N PHE A 225 -9.34 -6.29 -3.08
CA PHE A 225 -8.44 -5.22 -2.64
C PHE A 225 -8.90 -3.84 -3.11
N GLY A 226 -8.26 -2.81 -2.56
CA GLY A 226 -8.18 -1.47 -3.13
C GLY A 226 -6.71 -1.13 -3.41
N HIS A 227 -6.23 -0.05 -2.79
CA HIS A 227 -4.83 0.42 -2.78
C HIS A 227 -4.24 0.89 -4.10
N SER A 228 -4.28 0.08 -5.17
CA SER A 228 -3.70 0.44 -6.47
C SER A 228 -4.50 1.49 -7.24
N HIS A 229 -5.76 1.71 -6.83
CA HIS A 229 -6.70 2.65 -7.45
C HIS A 229 -7.09 2.27 -8.91
N GLU A 230 -6.78 1.04 -9.32
CA GLU A 230 -7.08 0.53 -10.66
C GLU A 230 -8.18 -0.53 -10.61
N SER A 231 -9.40 -0.17 -11.04
CA SER A 231 -10.54 -1.07 -11.04
C SER A 231 -10.35 -2.21 -12.05
N ARG A 232 -10.42 -3.47 -11.57
CA ARG A 232 -10.22 -4.66 -12.42
C ARG A 232 -10.74 -5.94 -11.76
N MET A 233 -10.98 -6.96 -12.57
CA MET A 233 -11.42 -8.29 -12.16
C MET A 233 -10.53 -9.33 -12.85
N ILE A 234 -9.85 -10.16 -12.07
CA ILE A 234 -8.86 -11.12 -12.56
C ILE A 234 -9.25 -12.54 -12.09
N PRO A 235 -9.72 -13.41 -13.01
CA PRO A 235 -9.95 -14.82 -12.70
C PRO A 235 -8.67 -15.53 -12.27
N SER A 236 -8.79 -16.45 -11.33
CA SER A 236 -7.66 -17.24 -10.83
C SER A 236 -8.12 -18.64 -10.40
N GLU A 237 -7.22 -19.38 -9.78
CA GLU A 237 -7.47 -20.71 -9.22
C GLU A 237 -6.74 -20.87 -7.89
N THR A 238 -7.40 -21.53 -6.94
CA THR A 238 -6.79 -21.92 -5.67
C THR A 238 -5.72 -23.00 -5.85
N HIS A 239 -4.94 -23.25 -4.81
CA HIS A 239 -3.91 -24.27 -4.75
C HIS A 239 -4.45 -25.69 -5.01
N ASP A 240 -5.73 -25.93 -4.73
CA ASP A 240 -6.45 -27.19 -4.98
C ASP A 240 -7.28 -27.18 -6.27
N GLY A 241 -7.10 -26.20 -7.15
CA GLY A 241 -7.70 -26.16 -8.49
C GLY A 241 -9.15 -25.68 -8.54
N LYS A 242 -9.69 -25.11 -7.45
CA LYS A 242 -11.02 -24.49 -7.47
C LYS A 242 -10.93 -23.10 -8.11
N LYS A 243 -11.98 -22.73 -8.84
CA LYS A 243 -12.09 -21.38 -9.41
C LYS A 243 -12.03 -20.32 -8.30
N ALA A 244 -11.21 -19.30 -8.51
CA ALA A 244 -11.06 -18.16 -7.62
C ALA A 244 -11.17 -16.85 -8.41
N LEU A 245 -11.36 -15.74 -7.69
CA LEU A 245 -11.50 -14.43 -8.30
C LEU A 245 -10.86 -13.34 -7.44
N TYR A 246 -9.95 -12.60 -8.05
CA TYR A 246 -9.48 -11.34 -7.50
C TYR A 246 -10.27 -10.17 -8.11
N VAL A 247 -10.62 -9.18 -7.28
CA VAL A 247 -11.21 -7.93 -7.74
C VAL A 247 -10.54 -6.76 -7.03
N ASN A 248 -10.16 -5.74 -7.79
CA ASN A 248 -9.79 -4.45 -7.22
C ASN A 248 -10.97 -3.49 -7.36
N SER A 249 -11.41 -2.89 -6.25
CA SER A 249 -12.52 -1.95 -6.26
C SER A 249 -12.20 -0.63 -6.95
N GLY A 250 -10.94 -0.34 -7.25
CA GLY A 250 -10.49 0.91 -7.83
C GLY A 250 -10.53 2.07 -6.83
N THR A 251 -10.88 3.25 -7.32
CA THR A 251 -10.87 4.50 -6.57
C THR A 251 -12.16 5.30 -6.79
N TRP A 252 -12.49 6.15 -5.83
CA TRP A 252 -13.68 7.00 -5.91
C TRP A 252 -13.43 8.32 -6.66
N ILE A 253 -12.28 8.97 -6.44
CA ILE A 253 -12.10 10.39 -6.78
C ILE A 253 -10.97 10.70 -7.76
N ASP A 254 -10.09 9.75 -8.07
CA ASP A 254 -8.90 10.08 -8.86
C ASP A 254 -9.18 10.29 -10.35
N ARG A 255 -8.16 10.77 -11.06
CA ARG A 255 -8.13 10.82 -12.53
C ARG A 255 -7.23 9.71 -13.05
N ASN A 256 -7.83 8.56 -13.33
CA ASN A 256 -7.11 7.37 -13.79
C ASN A 256 -7.54 6.99 -15.21
N ALA A 257 -6.75 6.13 -15.87
CA ALA A 257 -7.12 5.53 -17.14
C ALA A 257 -8.29 4.52 -16.98
N THR A 258 -8.41 3.91 -15.80
CA THR A 258 -9.53 3.02 -15.45
C THR A 258 -10.73 3.83 -14.92
N PRO A 259 -11.97 3.30 -15.06
CA PRO A 259 -13.15 3.91 -14.45
C PRO A 259 -12.99 4.18 -12.94
N THR A 260 -13.51 5.32 -12.49
CA THR A 260 -13.58 5.74 -11.09
C THR A 260 -15.03 5.72 -10.59
N MET A 261 -15.26 5.97 -9.30
CA MET A 261 -16.54 5.75 -8.60
C MET A 261 -17.00 4.29 -8.73
N THR A 262 -16.04 3.37 -8.64
CA THR A 262 -16.26 1.95 -8.81
C THR A 262 -16.46 1.24 -7.47
N PHE A 263 -17.23 0.16 -7.49
CA PHE A 263 -17.49 -0.67 -6.32
C PHE A 263 -17.73 -2.13 -6.72
N VAL A 264 -17.58 -3.03 -5.75
CA VAL A 264 -17.74 -4.47 -5.94
C VAL A 264 -18.97 -4.95 -5.19
N THR A 265 -19.74 -5.85 -5.80
CA THR A 265 -20.77 -6.63 -5.12
C THR A 265 -20.45 -8.11 -5.19
N VAL A 266 -20.86 -8.84 -4.15
CA VAL A 266 -20.83 -10.30 -4.12
C VAL A 266 -22.20 -10.77 -3.67
N ILE A 267 -22.91 -11.48 -4.55
CA ILE A 267 -24.27 -11.95 -4.31
C ILE A 267 -24.26 -13.49 -4.26
N PRO A 268 -24.55 -14.11 -3.11
CA PRO A 268 -24.70 -15.57 -3.03
C PRO A 268 -26.00 -16.01 -3.70
N LYS A 269 -25.91 -17.02 -4.58
CA LYS A 269 -27.08 -17.61 -5.27
C LYS A 269 -26.78 -19.04 -5.68
N ASP A 270 -27.66 -19.99 -5.36
CA ASP A 270 -27.64 -21.37 -5.86
C ASP A 270 -26.28 -22.10 -5.76
N GLY A 271 -25.55 -21.93 -4.65
CA GLY A 271 -24.20 -22.53 -4.47
C GLY A 271 -23.08 -21.81 -5.23
N GLU A 272 -23.37 -20.65 -5.80
CA GLU A 272 -22.43 -19.75 -6.46
C GLU A 272 -22.30 -18.42 -5.70
N ARG A 273 -21.26 -17.68 -6.07
CA ARG A 273 -21.08 -16.27 -5.74
C ARG A 273 -21.02 -15.49 -7.05
N HIS A 274 -22.01 -14.64 -7.29
CA HIS A 274 -22.00 -13.70 -8.41
C HIS A 274 -21.27 -12.45 -7.98
N VAL A 275 -20.07 -12.26 -8.51
CA VAL A 275 -19.23 -11.10 -8.24
C VAL A 275 -19.38 -10.12 -9.38
N GLY A 276 -19.63 -8.85 -9.07
CA GLY A 276 -19.72 -7.80 -10.07
C GLY A 276 -18.87 -6.60 -9.69
N LEU A 277 -18.22 -6.01 -10.68
CA LEU A 277 -17.53 -4.73 -10.61
C LEU A 277 -18.39 -3.72 -11.36
N TYR A 278 -18.79 -2.66 -10.66
CA TYR A 278 -19.75 -1.67 -11.12
C TYR A 278 -19.17 -0.26 -11.02
N GLN A 279 -19.80 0.68 -11.71
CA GLN A 279 -19.48 2.10 -11.69
C GLN A 279 -20.73 2.90 -11.36
N TYR A 280 -20.64 3.83 -10.40
CA TYR A 280 -21.63 4.89 -10.23
C TYR A 280 -21.38 6.01 -11.24
N ALA A 281 -22.42 6.37 -11.99
CA ALA A 281 -22.42 7.57 -12.82
C ALA A 281 -22.90 8.80 -12.03
N HIS A 282 -22.52 9.99 -12.49
CA HIS A 282 -22.92 11.25 -11.84
C HIS A 282 -24.43 11.51 -11.84
N ASP A 283 -25.19 10.87 -12.73
CA ASP A 283 -26.65 10.94 -12.77
C ASP A 283 -27.33 9.94 -11.82
N GLY A 284 -26.55 9.19 -11.03
CA GLY A 284 -27.02 8.20 -10.07
C GLY A 284 -27.26 6.82 -10.67
N THR A 285 -27.03 6.60 -11.97
CA THR A 285 -27.13 5.28 -12.59
C THR A 285 -25.94 4.39 -12.23
N ILE A 286 -26.15 3.07 -12.28
CA ILE A 286 -25.10 2.07 -12.03
C ILE A 286 -24.79 1.36 -13.35
N GLY A 287 -23.57 1.58 -13.85
CA GLY A 287 -23.00 0.85 -14.98
C GLY A 287 -22.35 -0.46 -14.52
N THR A 288 -22.43 -1.50 -15.35
CA THR A 288 -21.71 -2.76 -15.12
C THR A 288 -20.39 -2.73 -15.88
N LEU A 289 -19.27 -2.92 -15.19
CA LEU A 289 -17.95 -3.01 -15.82
C LEU A 289 -17.57 -4.46 -16.09
N ASN A 290 -17.79 -5.36 -15.13
CA ASN A 290 -17.51 -6.79 -15.28
C ASN A 290 -18.34 -7.62 -14.29
N THR A 291 -18.61 -8.88 -14.63
CA THR A 291 -19.31 -9.83 -13.75
C THR A 291 -18.78 -11.24 -13.95
N MET A 292 -18.67 -12.00 -12.87
CA MET A 292 -18.31 -13.42 -12.92
C MET A 292 -19.05 -14.21 -11.84
N ALA A 293 -19.54 -15.40 -12.22
CA ALA A 293 -19.98 -16.41 -11.27
C ALA A 293 -18.80 -17.30 -10.83
N VAL A 294 -18.66 -17.48 -9.53
CA VAL A 294 -17.72 -18.42 -8.90
C VAL A 294 -18.53 -19.55 -8.26
N PRO A 295 -18.47 -20.78 -8.78
CA PRO A 295 -19.33 -21.88 -8.32
C PRO A 295 -18.71 -22.69 -7.17
N GLY A 296 -19.54 -23.51 -6.51
CA GLY A 296 -19.12 -24.56 -5.58
C GLY A 296 -18.82 -24.07 -4.17
N PHE A 297 -19.71 -23.25 -3.61
CA PHE A 297 -19.71 -22.80 -2.22
C PHE A 297 -20.82 -23.43 -1.39
#